data_AF-X0XFJ8-F1
#
_entry.id   AF-X0XFJ8-F1
#
_cell.length_a   1.000
_cell.length_b   1.000
_cell.length_c   1.000
_cell.angle_alpha   90.00
_cell.angle_beta   90.00
_cell.angle_gamma   90.00
#
_symmetry.space_group_name_H-M   'P 1'
#
loop_
_entity.id
_entity.type
_entity.pdbx_description
1 polymer ?
#
loop_
_entity_poly.entity_id
_entity_poly.type
_entity_poly.pdbx_seq_one_letter_code
_entity_poly.pdbx_strand_id
1 'polypeptide(L)'
;LFFHSWRSGGYGRADLWVTTRPTVFHNWGTPVNLGSTVNSSYYDGFPSISADGLSLYFGEWDFPYRPGGYGGSDMRVTTRTTIHDDWGEPVNLGPTVNSSSDDDAPFITADGLTLFFASNRSGPYDFWVTTRPTTEDDWVTPVNLGPVVNSSAMEGCPSISADGSTLYFNSDRPDGVGGYDIWQVRVRPMNAIADFNRDKIVDFKDFSEFSLYLFQDEPWFDIAPAQPFGDGIVDFKDVGVFSENWLSSTRQ
;
A
#
# COMPACT_ATOMS: atom_id res chain seq x y z
N LEU A 1 3.20 17.81 -2.04
CA LEU A 1 2.40 17.15 -0.98
C LEU A 1 0.96 17.10 -1.48
N PHE A 2 0.44 15.89 -1.68
CA PHE A 2 -0.99 15.67 -1.91
C PHE A 2 -1.64 15.34 -0.57
N PHE A 3 -2.85 15.85 -0.35
CA PHE A 3 -3.63 15.60 0.86
C PHE A 3 -5.12 15.84 0.56
N HIS A 4 -6.01 15.35 1.40
CA HIS A 4 -7.44 15.64 1.27
C HIS A 4 -7.92 16.64 2.33
N SER A 5 -8.98 17.39 2.06
CA SER A 5 -9.46 18.43 2.97
C SER A 5 -10.91 18.85 2.71
N TRP A 6 -11.62 19.16 3.79
CA TRP A 6 -12.97 19.73 3.83
C TRP A 6 -13.00 21.26 3.71
N ARG A 7 -11.89 21.87 3.29
CA ARG A 7 -11.79 23.33 3.18
C ARG A 7 -12.72 23.87 2.08
N SER A 8 -13.11 25.14 2.20
CA SER A 8 -13.87 25.83 1.15
C SER A 8 -13.12 25.88 -0.18
N GLY A 9 -13.86 25.87 -1.30
CA GLY A 9 -13.30 25.91 -2.66
C GLY A 9 -13.09 24.53 -3.28
N GLY A 10 -13.64 23.49 -2.67
CA GLY A 10 -13.78 22.16 -3.27
C GLY A 10 -15.10 21.93 -4.01
N TYR A 11 -15.23 20.76 -4.60
CA TYR A 11 -16.36 20.27 -5.41
C TYR A 11 -17.26 19.31 -4.62
N GLY A 12 -16.71 18.62 -3.61
CA GLY A 12 -17.41 17.62 -2.81
C GLY A 12 -17.29 17.83 -1.30
N ARG A 13 -17.35 16.73 -0.57
CA ARG A 13 -17.26 16.70 0.91
C ARG A 13 -15.82 16.98 1.35
N ALA A 14 -14.94 16.02 1.07
CA ALA A 14 -13.50 16.21 1.10
C ALA A 14 -12.99 16.05 -0.32
N ASP A 15 -12.05 16.91 -0.67
CA ASP A 15 -11.42 16.93 -1.99
C ASP A 15 -9.93 16.67 -1.86
N LEU A 16 -9.30 16.25 -2.95
CA LEU A 16 -7.87 16.19 -3.11
C LEU A 16 -7.29 17.58 -3.45
N TRP A 17 -6.22 17.91 -2.75
CA TRP A 17 -5.46 19.15 -2.89
C TRP A 17 -3.97 18.84 -3.03
N VAL A 18 -3.25 19.77 -3.65
CA VAL A 18 -1.79 19.73 -3.75
C VAL A 18 -1.19 21.04 -3.26
N THR A 19 -0.09 20.95 -2.52
CA THR A 19 0.83 22.06 -2.33
C THR A 19 2.23 21.65 -2.77
N THR A 20 2.94 22.60 -3.38
CA THR A 20 4.29 22.42 -3.91
C THR A 20 5.27 23.35 -3.21
N ARG A 21 6.54 22.99 -3.26
CA ARG A 21 7.67 23.84 -2.89
C ARG A 21 8.74 23.69 -3.97
N PRO A 22 9.42 24.76 -4.40
CA PRO A 22 10.44 24.67 -5.45
C PRO A 22 11.60 23.75 -5.07
N THR A 23 12.01 23.78 -3.80
CA THR A 23 13.05 22.89 -3.25
C THR A 23 12.72 22.52 -1.81
N VAL A 24 13.47 21.58 -1.23
CA VAL A 24 13.31 21.17 0.18
C VAL A 24 13.59 22.27 1.20
N PHE A 25 14.25 23.35 0.80
CA PHE A 25 14.59 24.50 1.66
C PHE A 25 13.56 25.62 1.62
N HIS A 26 12.59 25.55 0.71
CA HIS A 26 11.52 26.54 0.61
C HIS A 26 10.30 26.12 1.42
N ASN A 27 9.55 27.12 1.89
CA ASN A 27 8.22 26.92 2.46
C ASN A 27 7.27 26.30 1.41
N TRP A 28 6.29 25.54 1.89
CA TRP A 28 5.18 25.10 1.07
C TRP A 28 4.36 26.28 0.58
N GLY A 29 3.89 26.20 -0.66
CA GLY A 29 2.99 27.17 -1.26
C GLY A 29 1.55 27.05 -0.77
N THR A 30 0.70 27.95 -1.25
CA THR A 30 -0.75 27.86 -1.03
C THR A 30 -1.28 26.59 -1.70
N PRO A 31 -2.07 25.77 -1.00
CA PRO A 31 -2.61 24.57 -1.63
C PRO A 31 -3.65 24.88 -2.70
N VAL A 32 -3.64 24.09 -3.76
CA VAL A 32 -4.51 24.17 -4.94
C VAL A 32 -5.37 22.91 -5.01
N ASN A 33 -6.66 23.08 -5.28
CA ASN A 33 -7.59 21.96 -5.49
C ASN A 33 -7.26 21.25 -6.80
N LEU A 34 -7.38 19.92 -6.88
CA LEU A 34 -7.08 19.17 -8.11
C LEU A 34 -8.12 19.32 -9.24
N GLY A 35 -9.15 20.14 -9.05
CA GLY A 35 -10.15 20.43 -10.08
C GLY A 35 -11.19 19.34 -10.24
N SER A 36 -12.24 19.63 -11.00
CA SER A 36 -13.38 18.72 -11.23
C SER A 36 -13.08 17.50 -12.11
N THR A 37 -11.91 17.46 -12.74
CA THR A 37 -11.44 16.28 -13.47
C THR A 37 -11.04 15.18 -12.49
N VAL A 38 -10.33 15.54 -11.42
CA VAL A 38 -9.90 14.57 -10.41
C VAL A 38 -10.93 14.45 -9.29
N ASN A 39 -11.38 15.58 -8.75
CA ASN A 39 -12.37 15.62 -7.66
C ASN A 39 -13.79 15.45 -8.19
N SER A 40 -14.64 14.87 -7.36
CA SER A 40 -16.05 14.63 -7.61
C SER A 40 -16.91 15.42 -6.64
N SER A 41 -18.24 15.28 -6.76
CA SER A 41 -19.18 15.79 -5.76
C SER A 41 -19.24 14.92 -4.49
N TYR A 42 -18.52 13.80 -4.46
CA TYR A 42 -18.51 12.83 -3.38
C TYR A 42 -17.30 13.08 -2.45
N TYR A 43 -16.90 12.08 -1.68
CA TYR A 43 -15.68 12.18 -0.87
C TYR A 43 -14.49 11.59 -1.63
N ASP A 44 -13.45 12.39 -1.77
CA ASP A 44 -12.19 12.01 -2.40
C ASP A 44 -11.04 12.19 -1.42
N GLY A 45 -10.43 11.09 -1.02
CA GLY A 45 -9.54 11.06 0.13
C GLY A 45 -8.34 10.16 -0.03
N PHE A 46 -7.51 10.17 1.01
CA PHE A 46 -6.36 9.28 1.15
C PHE A 46 -5.44 9.21 -0.09
N PRO A 47 -4.95 10.37 -0.59
CA PRO A 47 -4.10 10.37 -1.78
C PRO A 47 -2.75 9.72 -1.51
N SER A 48 -2.29 8.89 -2.45
CA SER A 48 -0.95 8.34 -2.50
C SER A 48 -0.38 8.45 -3.92
N ILE A 49 0.78 9.08 -4.05
CA ILE A 49 1.41 9.41 -5.33
C ILE A 49 2.58 8.46 -5.58
N SER A 50 2.69 7.93 -6.80
CA SER A 50 3.86 7.17 -7.24
C SER A 50 5.14 8.01 -7.19
N ALA A 51 6.30 7.38 -7.02
CA ALA A 51 7.57 8.11 -6.86
C ALA A 51 7.97 8.95 -8.08
N ASP A 52 7.57 8.53 -9.27
CA ASP A 52 7.74 9.29 -10.52
C ASP A 52 6.79 10.49 -10.63
N GLY A 53 5.79 10.58 -9.75
CA GLY A 53 4.79 11.63 -9.74
C GLY A 53 3.74 11.53 -10.85
N LEU A 54 3.61 10.38 -11.52
CA LEU A 54 2.76 10.22 -12.70
C LEU A 54 1.42 9.51 -12.43
N SER A 55 1.29 8.81 -11.30
CA SER A 55 0.07 8.09 -10.91
C SER A 55 -0.34 8.48 -9.50
N LEU A 56 -1.56 9.00 -9.35
CA LEU A 56 -2.15 9.37 -8.05
C LEU A 56 -3.30 8.40 -7.73
N TYR A 57 -3.07 7.56 -6.74
CA TYR A 57 -4.06 6.67 -6.14
C TYR A 57 -4.81 7.42 -5.05
N PHE A 58 -6.10 7.14 -4.89
CA PHE A 58 -6.91 7.73 -3.85
C PHE A 58 -8.12 6.84 -3.55
N GLY A 59 -8.68 6.99 -2.35
CA GLY A 59 -9.88 6.28 -1.93
C GLY A 59 -11.10 7.19 -1.95
N GLU A 60 -12.26 6.58 -2.14
CA GLU A 60 -13.55 7.16 -1.75
C GLU A 60 -13.84 6.76 -0.29
N TRP A 61 -14.62 7.53 0.46
CA TRP A 61 -14.99 7.18 1.84
C TRP A 61 -16.21 8.00 2.24
N ASP A 62 -17.34 7.37 2.52
CA ASP A 62 -18.65 7.98 2.91
C ASP A 62 -19.66 8.12 1.75
N PHE A 63 -20.87 7.58 2.00
CA PHE A 63 -21.96 7.51 1.04
C PHE A 63 -22.60 8.90 0.76
N PRO A 64 -23.02 9.19 -0.49
CA PRO A 64 -22.96 8.32 -1.68
C PRO A 64 -21.57 8.17 -2.32
N TYR A 65 -21.33 7.04 -2.99
CA TYR A 65 -20.09 6.74 -3.70
C TYR A 65 -20.15 7.17 -5.18
N ARG A 66 -19.00 7.28 -5.85
CA ARG A 66 -18.93 7.59 -7.28
C ARG A 66 -19.57 6.46 -8.10
N PRO A 67 -20.29 6.76 -9.20
CA PRO A 67 -20.78 5.74 -10.11
C PRO A 67 -19.67 4.85 -10.70
N GLY A 68 -20.03 3.62 -11.04
CA GLY A 68 -19.10 2.66 -11.67
C GLY A 68 -18.15 1.96 -10.69
N GLY A 69 -18.52 1.90 -9.42
CA GLY A 69 -17.82 1.13 -8.40
C GLY A 69 -18.29 -0.32 -8.26
N TYR A 70 -17.60 -1.09 -7.40
CA TYR A 70 -17.83 -2.53 -7.20
C TYR A 70 -18.53 -2.89 -5.88
N GLY A 71 -18.74 -1.90 -5.00
CA GLY A 71 -19.32 -2.13 -3.69
C GLY A 71 -19.56 -0.85 -2.90
N GLY A 72 -18.95 -0.79 -1.72
CA GLY A 72 -18.93 0.39 -0.87
C GLY A 72 -17.94 1.43 -1.39
N SER A 73 -17.06 1.89 -0.50
CA SER A 73 -15.92 2.72 -0.84
C SER A 73 -14.99 1.98 -1.82
N ASP A 74 -14.48 2.68 -2.82
CA ASP A 74 -13.57 2.13 -3.82
C ASP A 74 -12.30 2.97 -3.95
N MET A 75 -11.23 2.32 -4.40
CA MET A 75 -10.00 3.00 -4.79
C MET A 75 -9.95 3.29 -6.29
N ARG A 76 -9.35 4.42 -6.62
CA ARG A 76 -9.15 4.90 -8.00
C ARG A 76 -7.72 5.37 -8.22
N VAL A 77 -7.34 5.46 -9.49
CA VAL A 77 -6.10 6.06 -9.96
C VAL A 77 -6.36 7.08 -11.06
N THR A 78 -5.70 8.22 -10.99
CA THR A 78 -5.57 9.15 -12.13
C THR A 78 -4.10 9.24 -12.54
N THR A 79 -3.86 9.43 -13.84
CA THR A 79 -2.52 9.49 -14.42
C THR A 79 -2.31 10.77 -15.21
N ARG A 80 -1.03 11.09 -15.46
CA ARG A 80 -0.59 12.17 -16.34
C ARG A 80 0.71 11.76 -17.03
N THR A 81 0.96 12.31 -18.22
CA THR A 81 2.14 11.93 -19.02
C THR A 81 3.44 12.48 -18.44
N THR A 82 3.44 13.71 -17.93
CA THR A 82 4.57 14.33 -17.25
C THR A 82 4.12 15.00 -15.96
N ILE A 83 5.08 15.35 -15.09
CA ILE A 83 4.78 16.03 -13.81
C ILE A 83 4.20 17.45 -13.97
N HIS A 84 4.17 17.98 -15.20
CA HIS A 84 3.63 19.30 -15.53
C HIS A 84 2.30 19.23 -16.29
N ASP A 85 1.89 18.05 -16.74
CA ASP A 85 0.62 17.88 -17.42
C ASP A 85 -0.54 17.82 -16.42
N ASP A 86 -1.71 18.17 -16.93
CA ASP A 86 -2.96 17.98 -16.23
C ASP A 86 -3.24 16.50 -15.97
N TRP A 87 -3.95 16.22 -14.88
CA TRP A 87 -4.42 14.88 -14.55
C TRP A 87 -5.53 14.44 -15.49
N GLY A 88 -5.55 13.15 -15.82
CA GLY A 88 -6.66 12.52 -16.53
C GLY A 88 -7.86 12.21 -15.64
N GLU A 89 -8.94 11.73 -16.26
CA GLU A 89 -10.12 11.22 -15.54
C GLU A 89 -9.74 9.98 -14.70
N PRO A 90 -10.12 9.92 -13.41
CA PRO A 90 -9.81 8.78 -12.56
C PRO A 90 -10.50 7.48 -12.99
N VAL A 91 -9.71 6.42 -13.03
CA VAL A 91 -10.16 5.05 -13.33
C VAL A 91 -10.26 4.25 -12.03
N ASN A 92 -11.33 3.47 -11.88
CA ASN A 92 -11.48 2.53 -10.75
C ASN A 92 -10.45 1.40 -10.88
N LEU A 93 -9.86 0.95 -9.75
CA LEU A 93 -8.84 -0.11 -9.76
C LEU A 93 -9.35 -1.51 -10.14
N GLY A 94 -10.65 -1.64 -10.42
CA GLY A 94 -11.26 -2.86 -10.92
C GLY A 94 -11.56 -3.89 -9.81
N PRO A 95 -12.26 -4.98 -10.15
CA PRO A 95 -12.76 -5.96 -9.19
C PRO A 95 -11.69 -6.91 -8.66
N THR A 96 -10.47 -6.85 -9.20
CA THR A 96 -9.33 -7.58 -8.65
C THR A 96 -8.86 -6.90 -7.35
N VAL A 97 -8.76 -5.57 -7.37
CA VAL A 97 -8.27 -4.79 -6.22
C VAL A 97 -9.43 -4.40 -5.33
N ASN A 98 -10.48 -3.78 -5.88
CA ASN A 98 -11.71 -3.43 -5.16
C ASN A 98 -12.62 -4.65 -4.99
N SER A 99 -13.55 -4.56 -4.04
CA SER A 99 -14.46 -5.63 -3.65
C SER A 99 -15.90 -5.13 -3.54
N SER A 100 -16.81 -5.99 -3.09
CA SER A 100 -18.19 -5.60 -2.75
C SER A 100 -18.30 -4.84 -1.42
N SER A 101 -17.17 -4.62 -0.73
CA SER A 101 -17.09 -4.05 0.61
C SER A 101 -16.53 -2.62 0.51
N ASP A 102 -16.11 -2.03 1.62
CA ASP A 102 -15.35 -0.77 1.59
C ASP A 102 -13.85 -1.07 1.42
N ASP A 103 -13.25 -0.43 0.42
CA ASP A 103 -11.84 -0.49 0.07
C ASP A 103 -11.29 0.94 -0.09
N ASP A 104 -10.31 1.31 0.74
CA ASP A 104 -9.83 2.69 0.80
C ASP A 104 -8.38 2.79 1.28
N ALA A 105 -7.95 4.03 1.55
CA ALA A 105 -6.62 4.35 2.05
C ALA A 105 -5.45 3.70 1.28
N PRO A 106 -5.39 3.85 -0.07
CA PRO A 106 -4.30 3.29 -0.85
C PRO A 106 -2.95 3.90 -0.47
N PHE A 107 -1.92 3.08 -0.49
CA PHE A 107 -0.53 3.47 -0.38
C PHE A 107 0.33 2.71 -1.41
N ILE A 108 0.83 3.44 -2.41
CA ILE A 108 1.70 2.88 -3.45
C ILE A 108 3.18 2.96 -3.03
N THR A 109 3.94 1.88 -3.21
CA THR A 109 5.38 1.85 -2.95
C THR A 109 6.18 2.65 -3.98
N ALA A 110 7.41 3.01 -3.64
CA ALA A 110 8.25 3.86 -4.49
C ALA A 110 8.62 3.22 -5.84
N ASP A 111 8.68 1.88 -5.90
CA ASP A 111 8.87 1.13 -7.16
C ASP A 111 7.57 1.04 -7.99
N GLY A 112 6.42 1.44 -7.43
CA GLY A 112 5.13 1.35 -8.07
C GLY A 112 4.59 -0.06 -8.21
N LEU A 113 5.18 -1.05 -7.53
CA LEU A 113 4.86 -2.48 -7.72
C LEU A 113 4.04 -3.10 -6.59
N THR A 114 3.89 -2.41 -5.46
CA THR A 114 3.13 -2.90 -4.30
C THR A 114 2.15 -1.82 -3.83
N LEU A 115 0.88 -2.19 -3.69
CA LEU A 115 -0.18 -1.32 -3.20
C LEU A 115 -0.75 -1.89 -1.90
N PHE A 116 -0.55 -1.16 -0.81
CA PHE A 116 -1.21 -1.43 0.48
C PHE A 116 -2.51 -0.65 0.55
N PHE A 117 -3.53 -1.20 1.20
CA PHE A 117 -4.81 -0.52 1.38
C PHE A 117 -5.59 -1.13 2.56
N ALA A 118 -6.60 -0.41 3.04
CA ALA A 118 -7.50 -0.88 4.09
C ALA A 118 -8.80 -1.43 3.47
N SER A 119 -9.32 -2.53 4.03
CA SER A 119 -10.55 -3.15 3.52
C SER A 119 -11.30 -3.90 4.61
N ASN A 120 -12.63 -3.80 4.60
CA ASN A 120 -13.51 -4.59 5.48
C ASN A 120 -14.04 -5.88 4.82
N ARG A 121 -13.42 -6.35 3.73
CA ARG A 121 -13.85 -7.55 2.97
C ARG A 121 -13.87 -8.87 3.75
N SER A 122 -13.20 -8.93 4.90
CA SER A 122 -13.15 -10.13 5.75
C SER A 122 -13.46 -9.86 7.24
N GLY A 123 -14.07 -8.73 7.58
CA GLY A 123 -14.39 -8.38 8.96
C GLY A 123 -14.21 -6.89 9.25
N PRO A 124 -13.44 -6.50 10.29
CA PRO A 124 -13.08 -5.10 10.48
C PRO A 124 -12.22 -4.60 9.30
N TYR A 125 -11.95 -3.30 9.29
CA TYR A 125 -10.97 -2.74 8.37
C TYR A 125 -9.59 -3.31 8.69
N ASP A 126 -9.13 -4.22 7.84
CA ASP A 126 -7.81 -4.85 7.87
C ASP A 126 -6.93 -4.27 6.77
N PHE A 127 -5.62 -4.38 6.90
CA PHE A 127 -4.72 -4.14 5.77
C PHE A 127 -4.61 -5.34 4.84
N TRP A 128 -4.66 -4.99 3.56
CA TRP A 128 -4.45 -5.86 2.43
C TRP A 128 -3.36 -5.29 1.54
N VAL A 129 -2.77 -6.16 0.74
CA VAL A 129 -1.73 -5.79 -0.20
C VAL A 129 -1.86 -6.55 -1.50
N THR A 130 -1.65 -5.85 -2.60
CA THR A 130 -1.51 -6.43 -3.93
C THR A 130 -0.20 -6.01 -4.57
N THR A 131 0.29 -6.83 -5.48
CA THR A 131 1.52 -6.58 -6.23
C THR A 131 1.27 -6.67 -7.74
N ARG A 132 2.23 -6.19 -8.52
CA ARG A 132 2.31 -6.40 -9.96
C ARG A 132 3.77 -6.58 -10.39
N PRO A 133 4.06 -7.40 -11.41
CA PRO A 133 5.44 -7.61 -11.86
C PRO A 133 6.10 -6.36 -12.43
N THR A 134 5.36 -5.56 -13.19
CA THR A 134 5.81 -4.27 -13.74
C THR A 134 4.72 -3.22 -13.61
N THR A 135 5.05 -1.95 -13.84
CA THR A 135 4.08 -0.85 -13.78
C THR A 135 3.01 -0.89 -14.89
N GLU A 136 3.22 -1.71 -15.92
CA GLU A 136 2.29 -1.91 -17.04
C GLU A 136 1.42 -3.17 -16.86
N ASP A 137 1.75 -4.03 -15.90
CA ASP A 137 0.97 -5.23 -15.61
C ASP A 137 -0.21 -4.93 -14.69
N ASP A 138 -1.23 -5.77 -14.80
CA ASP A 138 -2.37 -5.76 -13.89
C ASP A 138 -1.95 -6.13 -12.46
N TRP A 139 -2.66 -5.57 -11.49
CA TRP A 139 -2.59 -6.00 -10.10
C TRP A 139 -3.03 -7.45 -9.94
N VAL A 140 -2.40 -8.19 -9.04
CA VAL A 140 -2.82 -9.55 -8.68
C VAL A 140 -3.86 -9.53 -7.55
N THR A 141 -4.46 -10.68 -7.25
CA THR A 141 -5.40 -10.81 -6.14
C THR A 141 -4.75 -10.36 -4.82
N PRO A 142 -5.37 -9.41 -4.09
CA PRO A 142 -4.84 -8.94 -2.82
C PRO A 142 -4.79 -10.02 -1.74
N VAL A 143 -3.83 -9.86 -0.84
CA VAL A 143 -3.56 -10.73 0.31
C VAL A 143 -3.73 -9.95 1.61
N ASN A 144 -4.38 -10.54 2.60
CA ASN A 144 -4.51 -9.96 3.94
C ASN A 144 -3.14 -10.00 4.66
N LEU A 145 -2.76 -8.93 5.35
CA LEU A 145 -1.48 -8.83 6.05
C LEU A 145 -1.37 -9.69 7.32
N GLY A 146 -2.42 -10.43 7.69
CA GLY A 146 -2.40 -11.39 8.78
C GLY A 146 -2.27 -10.77 10.17
N PRO A 147 -2.28 -11.61 11.23
CA PRO A 147 -2.40 -11.16 12.61
C PRO A 147 -1.14 -10.49 13.20
N VAL A 148 -0.03 -10.51 12.44
CA VAL A 148 1.19 -9.77 12.82
C VAL A 148 0.96 -8.27 12.67
N VAL A 149 0.20 -7.86 11.64
CA VAL A 149 -0.11 -6.46 11.35
C VAL A 149 -1.54 -6.12 11.78
N ASN A 150 -2.49 -6.91 11.29
CA ASN A 150 -3.92 -6.73 11.52
C ASN A 150 -4.32 -7.23 12.90
N SER A 151 -5.41 -6.69 13.43
CA SER A 151 -5.91 -7.05 14.74
C SER A 151 -7.43 -7.17 14.76
N SER A 152 -8.04 -7.31 15.94
CA SER A 152 -9.50 -7.19 16.05
C SER A 152 -10.00 -5.74 15.99
N ALA A 153 -9.07 -4.78 16.00
CA ALA A 153 -9.34 -3.36 15.90
C ALA A 153 -9.48 -2.94 14.43
N MET A 154 -9.71 -1.66 14.17
CA MET A 154 -9.70 -1.10 12.82
C MET A 154 -8.30 -0.58 12.50
N GLU A 155 -7.81 -0.94 11.32
CA GLU A 155 -6.56 -0.47 10.74
C GLU A 155 -6.83 0.49 9.58
N GLY A 156 -6.09 1.60 9.50
CA GLY A 156 -6.24 2.59 8.44
C GLY A 156 -4.97 3.37 8.09
N CYS A 157 -4.98 4.01 6.91
CA CYS A 157 -3.91 4.86 6.39
C CYS A 157 -2.50 4.24 6.48
N PRO A 158 -2.24 3.12 5.77
CA PRO A 158 -0.93 2.49 5.78
C PRO A 158 0.13 3.39 5.13
N SER A 159 1.38 3.30 5.60
CA SER A 159 2.54 3.96 5.00
C SER A 159 3.81 3.18 5.27
N ILE A 160 4.50 2.71 4.24
CA ILE A 160 5.78 2.00 4.39
C ILE A 160 6.96 2.97 4.44
N SER A 161 7.99 2.63 5.20
CA SER A 161 9.28 3.30 5.17
C SER A 161 9.97 3.12 3.80
N ALA A 162 10.84 4.07 3.45
CA ALA A 162 11.53 4.06 2.15
C ALA A 162 12.39 2.81 1.90
N ASP A 163 12.86 2.16 2.96
CA ASP A 163 13.63 0.91 2.91
C ASP A 163 12.72 -0.35 2.94
N GLY A 164 11.40 -0.18 2.94
CA GLY A 164 10.42 -1.26 2.93
C GLY A 164 10.31 -2.04 4.24
N SER A 165 11.00 -1.63 5.31
CA SER A 165 11.17 -2.46 6.51
C SER A 165 10.21 -2.17 7.66
N THR A 166 9.47 -1.05 7.59
CA THR A 166 8.60 -0.58 8.68
C THR A 166 7.31 -0.04 8.10
N LEU A 167 6.18 -0.62 8.49
CA LEU A 167 4.85 -0.12 8.18
C LEU A 167 4.36 0.75 9.32
N TYR A 168 4.00 1.99 9.01
CA TYR A 168 3.32 2.94 9.89
C TYR A 168 1.85 2.99 9.53
N PHE A 169 0.97 3.12 10.53
CA PHE A 169 -0.47 3.13 10.30
C PHE A 169 -1.24 3.72 11.48
N ASN A 170 -2.52 4.02 11.30
CA ASN A 170 -3.42 4.33 12.43
C ASN A 170 -4.26 3.12 12.83
N SER A 171 -4.52 2.97 14.14
CA SER A 171 -5.40 1.92 14.66
C SER A 171 -6.00 2.32 16.00
N ASP A 172 -7.23 1.89 16.26
CA ASP A 172 -7.94 2.02 17.54
C ASP A 172 -7.74 0.81 18.46
N ARG A 173 -6.65 0.06 18.23
CA ARG A 173 -6.28 -1.10 19.06
C ARG A 173 -6.07 -0.71 20.53
N PRO A 174 -6.28 -1.67 21.45
CA PRO A 174 -6.00 -1.47 22.87
C PRO A 174 -4.57 -0.99 23.12
N ASP A 175 -4.35 -0.35 24.26
CA ASP A 175 -3.08 0.24 24.71
C ASP A 175 -2.68 1.56 24.01
N GLY A 176 -3.54 2.07 23.12
CA GLY A 176 -3.47 3.43 22.60
C GLY A 176 -3.92 4.51 23.60
N VAL A 177 -3.82 5.77 23.18
CA VAL A 177 -4.29 6.97 23.90
C VAL A 177 -5.51 7.55 23.19
N GLY A 178 -6.69 7.08 23.55
CA GLY A 178 -7.96 7.62 23.07
C GLY A 178 -8.57 6.78 21.96
N GLY A 179 -8.76 7.37 20.77
CA GLY A 179 -9.35 6.70 19.61
C GLY A 179 -8.27 6.04 18.74
N TYR A 180 -8.08 6.56 17.53
CA TYR A 180 -7.01 6.11 16.65
C TYR A 180 -5.67 6.73 17.03
N ASP A 181 -4.65 5.89 17.22
CA ASP A 181 -3.26 6.28 17.44
C ASP A 181 -2.37 5.83 16.28
N ILE A 182 -1.14 6.35 16.23
CA ILE A 182 -0.13 5.92 15.26
C ILE A 182 0.65 4.73 15.79
N TRP A 183 0.68 3.67 15.02
CA TRP A 183 1.38 2.42 15.30
C TRP A 183 2.43 2.14 14.23
N GLN A 184 3.38 1.27 14.57
CA GLN A 184 4.34 0.74 13.60
C GLN A 184 4.59 -0.74 13.82
N VAL A 185 4.93 -1.44 12.75
CA VAL A 185 5.35 -2.84 12.78
C VAL A 185 6.48 -3.06 11.78
N ARG A 186 7.42 -3.95 12.11
CA ARG A 186 8.45 -4.38 11.17
C ARG A 186 7.84 -5.34 10.16
N VAL A 187 8.10 -5.08 8.89
CA VAL A 187 7.60 -5.91 7.79
C VAL A 187 8.71 -6.19 6.80
N ARG A 188 8.62 -7.30 6.07
CA ARG A 188 9.58 -7.59 5.02
C ARG A 188 9.28 -6.80 3.74
N PRO A 189 10.33 -6.36 3.01
CA PRO A 189 10.17 -5.82 1.68
C PRO A 189 9.57 -6.90 0.77
N MET A 190 8.36 -6.63 0.28
CA MET A 190 7.59 -7.60 -0.51
C MET A 190 8.18 -7.86 -1.90
N ASN A 191 9.09 -6.99 -2.36
CA ASN A 191 9.84 -7.12 -3.60
C ASN A 191 11.18 -7.89 -3.43
N ALA A 192 11.54 -8.30 -2.22
CA ALA A 192 12.79 -8.98 -1.90
C ALA A 192 12.54 -10.38 -1.31
N ILE A 193 11.58 -11.12 -1.86
CA ILE A 193 11.33 -12.51 -1.42
C ILE A 193 12.65 -13.28 -1.55
N ALA A 194 13.15 -13.83 -0.44
CA ALA A 194 14.39 -14.59 -0.33
C ALA A 194 15.72 -13.82 -0.54
N ASP A 195 15.72 -12.52 -0.79
CA ASP A 195 16.93 -11.67 -0.79
C ASP A 195 17.09 -11.03 0.60
N PHE A 196 17.66 -11.79 1.54
CA PHE A 196 17.77 -11.40 2.94
C PHE A 196 18.89 -10.40 3.19
N ASN A 197 19.96 -10.47 2.40
CA ASN A 197 21.11 -9.58 2.53
C ASN A 197 20.95 -8.26 1.73
N ARG A 198 19.91 -8.17 0.88
CA ARG A 198 19.51 -7.01 0.09
C ARG A 198 20.52 -6.62 -1.00
N ASP A 199 21.26 -7.57 -1.55
CA ASP A 199 22.16 -7.34 -2.69
C ASP A 199 21.46 -7.49 -4.06
N LYS A 200 20.14 -7.74 -4.06
CA LYS A 200 19.28 -7.95 -5.24
C LYS A 200 19.55 -9.27 -5.97
N ILE A 201 20.28 -10.20 -5.34
CA ILE A 201 20.61 -11.49 -5.91
C ILE A 201 20.30 -12.56 -4.87
N VAL A 202 19.26 -13.36 -5.11
CA VAL A 202 18.99 -14.53 -4.26
C VAL A 202 20.09 -15.57 -4.50
N ASP A 203 21.01 -15.72 -3.54
CA ASP A 203 22.17 -16.60 -3.61
C ASP A 203 22.49 -17.33 -2.28
N PHE A 204 23.69 -17.92 -2.20
CA PHE A 204 24.13 -18.66 -1.02
C PHE A 204 24.31 -17.79 0.24
N LYS A 205 24.54 -16.48 0.08
CA LYS A 205 24.64 -15.54 1.20
C LYS A 205 23.29 -15.36 1.87
N ASP A 206 22.22 -15.25 1.08
CA ASP A 206 20.85 -15.20 1.63
C ASP A 206 20.50 -16.50 2.33
N PHE A 207 20.84 -17.64 1.73
CA PHE A 207 20.59 -18.93 2.36
C PHE A 207 21.36 -19.06 3.69
N SER A 208 22.60 -18.57 3.72
CA SER A 208 23.44 -18.60 4.92
C SER A 208 22.80 -17.79 6.05
N GLU A 209 22.29 -16.59 5.75
CA GLU A 209 21.57 -15.75 6.72
C GLU A 209 20.26 -16.43 7.18
N PHE A 210 19.44 -16.87 6.23
CA PHE A 210 18.18 -17.57 6.46
C PHE A 210 18.34 -18.83 7.31
N SER A 211 19.35 -19.65 7.04
CA SER A 211 19.56 -20.94 7.71
C SER A 211 19.81 -20.82 9.21
N LEU A 212 20.25 -19.65 9.69
CA LEU A 212 20.49 -19.38 11.10
C LEU A 212 19.19 -19.36 11.90
N TYR A 213 18.04 -19.17 11.25
CA TYR A 213 16.74 -18.95 11.86
C TYR A 213 15.76 -20.11 11.64
N LEU A 214 16.20 -21.21 11.01
CA LEU A 214 15.38 -22.42 10.88
C LEU A 214 14.89 -22.89 12.26
N PHE A 215 13.58 -23.17 12.31
CA PHE A 215 12.80 -23.58 13.49
C PHE A 215 12.68 -22.51 14.58
N GLN A 216 12.85 -21.24 14.24
CA GLN A 216 12.61 -20.11 15.14
C GLN A 216 11.34 -19.35 14.73
N ASP A 217 10.72 -18.68 15.70
CA ASP A 217 9.64 -17.71 15.48
C ASP A 217 10.27 -16.38 15.07
N GLU A 218 10.64 -16.30 13.79
CA GLU A 218 11.33 -15.14 13.22
C GLU A 218 10.56 -14.70 11.97
N PRO A 219 9.63 -13.74 12.11
CA PRO A 219 8.80 -13.24 11.01
C PRO A 219 9.62 -12.68 9.84
N TRP A 220 10.88 -12.29 10.10
CA TRP A 220 11.84 -11.85 9.10
C TRP A 220 12.47 -13.00 8.29
N PHE A 221 12.23 -14.27 8.62
CA PHE A 221 12.71 -15.43 7.85
C PHE A 221 11.59 -16.36 7.35
N ASP A 222 10.38 -16.27 7.91
CA ASP A 222 9.17 -17.05 7.60
C ASP A 222 8.38 -16.59 6.34
N ILE A 223 8.86 -17.01 5.16
CA ILE A 223 8.38 -16.65 3.81
C ILE A 223 7.30 -17.59 3.25
N ALA A 224 6.89 -18.61 3.99
CA ALA A 224 5.96 -19.64 3.54
C ALA A 224 4.79 -19.83 4.50
N PRO A 225 3.55 -20.00 4.00
CA PRO A 225 3.15 -19.88 2.58
C PRO A 225 3.40 -18.46 2.07
N ALA A 226 3.56 -18.30 0.75
CA ALA A 226 3.85 -17.02 0.10
C ALA A 226 2.78 -15.97 0.43
N GLN A 227 3.03 -15.26 1.51
CA GLN A 227 2.23 -14.22 2.17
C GLN A 227 3.27 -13.31 2.81
N PRO A 228 2.97 -12.03 3.08
CA PRO A 228 3.99 -11.09 3.55
C PRO A 228 4.67 -11.47 4.88
N PHE A 229 4.14 -12.44 5.63
CA PHE A 229 4.61 -12.83 6.96
C PHE A 229 4.62 -14.35 7.26
N GLY A 230 4.41 -15.23 6.26
CA GLY A 230 4.49 -16.69 6.46
C GLY A 230 3.45 -17.29 7.43
N ASP A 231 3.78 -18.41 8.10
CA ASP A 231 2.87 -19.16 9.01
C ASP A 231 3.20 -19.09 10.51
N GLY A 232 4.11 -18.20 10.89
CA GLY A 232 4.63 -17.96 12.24
C GLY A 232 5.85 -18.79 12.62
N ILE A 233 6.42 -19.59 11.71
CA ILE A 233 7.63 -20.38 11.98
C ILE A 233 8.47 -20.58 10.74
N VAL A 234 9.79 -20.35 10.86
CA VAL A 234 10.72 -20.67 9.78
C VAL A 234 10.89 -22.20 9.71
N ASP A 235 10.36 -22.85 8.69
CA ASP A 235 10.37 -24.29 8.49
C ASP A 235 10.82 -24.70 7.07
N PHE A 236 10.56 -25.96 6.70
CA PHE A 236 10.97 -26.49 5.40
C PHE A 236 10.11 -25.98 4.22
N LYS A 237 8.92 -25.43 4.48
CA LYS A 237 8.12 -24.75 3.46
C LYS A 237 8.84 -23.48 3.01
N ASP A 238 9.48 -22.76 3.94
CA ASP A 238 10.29 -21.58 3.63
C ASP A 238 11.48 -21.92 2.76
N VAL A 239 12.17 -23.01 3.06
CA VAL A 239 13.25 -23.52 2.21
C VAL A 239 12.74 -23.78 0.78
N GLY A 240 11.51 -24.25 0.64
CA GLY A 240 10.84 -24.44 -0.66
C GLY A 240 10.69 -23.13 -1.42
N VAL A 241 10.06 -22.12 -0.81
CA VAL A 241 9.89 -20.78 -1.42
C VAL A 241 11.24 -20.14 -1.72
N PHE A 242 12.22 -20.26 -0.83
CA PHE A 242 13.59 -19.77 -1.05
C PHE A 242 14.21 -20.41 -2.30
N SER A 243 14.12 -21.74 -2.41
CA SER A 243 14.70 -22.50 -3.54
C SER A 243 14.08 -22.12 -4.88
N GLU A 244 12.77 -21.86 -4.92
CA GLU A 244 12.09 -21.38 -6.12
C GLU A 244 12.62 -20.01 -6.58
N ASN A 245 12.83 -19.09 -5.64
CA ASN A 245 13.38 -17.75 -5.91
C ASN A 245 14.86 -17.78 -6.32
N TRP A 246 15.66 -18.70 -5.77
CA TRP A 246 17.04 -18.91 -6.20
C TRP A 246 17.11 -19.49 -7.63
N LEU A 247 16.24 -20.44 -7.96
CA LEU A 247 16.22 -21.03 -9.31
C LEU A 247 15.76 -20.05 -10.38
N SER A 248 14.92 -19.06 -10.05
CA SER A 248 14.52 -18.00 -10.97
C SER A 248 15.60 -16.93 -11.14
N SER A 249 16.35 -16.57 -10.09
CA SER A 249 17.45 -15.60 -10.17
C SER A 249 18.60 -16.07 -11.06
N THR A 250 18.87 -17.38 -11.09
CA THR A 250 19.98 -17.98 -11.86
C THR A 250 19.68 -18.18 -13.36
N ARG A 251 18.44 -17.92 -13.81
CA ARG A 251 18.02 -18.05 -15.22
C ARG A 251 18.00 -16.74 -16.01
N GLN A 252 18.27 -15.60 -15.36
CA GLN A 252 18.41 -14.27 -15.98
C GLN A 252 19.88 -13.95 -16.25
#